data_AF-F7S229-F1
#
_entry.id   AF-F7S229-F1
#
_cell.length_a   1.000
_cell.length_b   1.000
_cell.length_c   1.000
_cell.angle_alpha   90.00
_cell.angle_beta   90.00
_cell.angle_gamma   90.00
#
_symmetry.space_group_name_H-M   'P 1'
#
loop_
_entity.id
_entity.type
_entity.pdbx_description
1 polymer ?
#
loop_
_entity_poly.entity_id
_entity_poly.type
_entity_poly.pdbx_seq_one_letter_code
_entity_poly.pdbx_strand_id
1 'polypeptide(L)'
;VAVLEEFVGTQTGEGHDCRMLTPAETLAQAPAARPDGLRGAMFSNTECQISSPLALTILARHLVDRLGVAIHWRHAVTAVETGHLVAGGARWAARRIVVCPGAELDTLFPGLLHEAGLRPVRLQMLAARTGTPFDLGPALCAGLTLLHYPAFEGCRTLPALRARLEHECDDALADGIHILLSQHEGGELIIGDSHDYGPDVTPFNSEPVDQRILHYLAEMTVLPPLRITRRWQGVYVSSHHGPATRLDPCDRVTVLTGLGGAGMTFSFGVTARLLQEVADV
;
A
#
# COMPACT_ATOMS: atom_id res chain seq x y z
N VAL A 1 -6.26 -22.47 3.72
CA VAL A 1 -6.56 -22.61 2.28
C VAL A 1 -8.02 -22.34 1.97
N ALA A 2 -9.01 -22.75 2.79
CA ALA A 2 -10.43 -22.55 2.52
C ALA A 2 -10.84 -21.14 2.03
N VAL A 3 -10.33 -20.07 2.66
CA VAL A 3 -10.58 -18.68 2.21
C VAL A 3 -10.06 -18.42 0.79
N LEU A 4 -8.86 -18.90 0.48
CA LEU A 4 -8.27 -18.77 -0.86
C LEU A 4 -9.05 -19.58 -1.90
N GLU A 5 -9.45 -20.80 -1.56
CA GLU A 5 -10.25 -21.67 -2.44
C GLU A 5 -11.62 -21.05 -2.73
N GLU A 6 -12.27 -20.49 -1.72
CA GLU A 6 -13.53 -19.76 -1.87
C GLU A 6 -13.34 -18.52 -2.75
N PHE A 7 -12.32 -17.70 -2.47
CA PHE A 7 -12.03 -16.48 -3.25
C PHE A 7 -11.77 -16.79 -4.72
N VAL A 8 -10.90 -17.77 -5.02
CA VAL A 8 -10.64 -18.21 -6.40
C VAL A 8 -11.95 -18.67 -7.06
N GLY A 9 -12.74 -19.50 -6.37
CA GLY A 9 -14.01 -20.01 -6.89
C GLY A 9 -15.05 -18.95 -7.22
N THR A 10 -15.06 -17.81 -6.53
CA THR A 10 -16.02 -16.72 -6.78
C THR A 10 -15.51 -15.65 -7.75
N GLN A 11 -14.19 -15.44 -7.84
CA GLN A 11 -13.60 -14.32 -8.59
C GLN A 11 -13.06 -14.69 -9.98
N THR A 12 -12.97 -15.98 -10.32
CA THR A 12 -12.60 -16.38 -11.70
C THR A 12 -13.60 -15.84 -12.71
N GLY A 13 -13.16 -14.93 -13.59
CA GLY A 13 -13.97 -14.40 -14.70
C GLY A 13 -14.17 -12.88 -14.71
N GLU A 14 -13.86 -12.15 -13.63
CA GLU A 14 -13.96 -10.68 -13.57
C GLU A 14 -12.64 -9.96 -13.94
N GLY A 15 -11.82 -10.56 -14.80
CA GLY A 15 -10.48 -10.05 -15.14
C GLY A 15 -9.37 -10.47 -14.16
N HIS A 16 -9.73 -11.20 -13.10
CA HIS A 16 -8.78 -11.87 -12.21
C HIS A 16 -8.40 -13.25 -12.76
N ASP A 17 -7.14 -13.42 -13.14
CA ASP A 17 -6.54 -14.71 -13.52
C ASP A 17 -5.80 -15.29 -12.31
N CYS A 18 -6.57 -15.84 -11.38
CA CYS A 18 -6.05 -16.49 -10.19
C CYS A 18 -6.44 -17.97 -10.12
N ARG A 19 -5.54 -18.79 -9.56
CA ARG A 19 -5.77 -20.23 -9.37
C ARG A 19 -5.16 -20.72 -8.07
N MET A 20 -5.70 -21.81 -7.56
CA MET A 20 -5.06 -22.55 -6.48
C MET A 20 -3.89 -23.37 -7.00
N LEU A 21 -2.81 -23.40 -6.22
CA LEU A 21 -1.64 -24.24 -6.39
C LEU A 21 -1.62 -25.31 -5.30
N THR A 22 -1.26 -26.54 -5.69
CA THR A 22 -0.84 -27.58 -4.77
C THR A 22 0.50 -27.20 -4.10
N PRO A 23 0.88 -27.81 -2.96
CA PRO A 23 2.18 -27.55 -2.33
C PRO A 23 3.38 -27.71 -3.27
N ALA A 24 3.37 -28.74 -4.13
CA ALA A 24 4.43 -28.97 -5.10
C ALA A 24 4.50 -27.86 -6.15
N GLU A 25 3.36 -27.40 -6.67
CA GLU A 25 3.31 -26.27 -7.59
C GLU A 25 3.73 -24.96 -6.92
N THR A 26 3.32 -24.73 -5.67
CA THR A 26 3.74 -23.55 -4.89
C THR A 26 5.26 -23.50 -4.78
N LEU A 27 5.93 -24.60 -4.41
CA LEU A 27 7.38 -24.64 -4.28
C LEU A 27 8.10 -24.53 -5.63
N ALA A 28 7.47 -24.99 -6.73
CA ALA A 28 8.02 -24.80 -8.07
C ALA A 28 7.97 -23.33 -8.51
N GLN A 29 6.92 -22.59 -8.14
CA GLN A 29 6.75 -21.17 -8.49
C GLN A 29 7.49 -20.24 -7.52
N ALA A 30 7.43 -20.54 -6.23
CA ALA A 30 8.02 -19.77 -5.14
C ALA A 30 8.91 -20.68 -4.28
N PRO A 31 10.16 -20.95 -4.71
CA PRO A 31 11.08 -21.82 -3.98
C PRO A 31 11.38 -21.35 -2.54
N ALA A 32 11.17 -20.05 -2.28
CA ALA A 32 11.33 -19.43 -0.98
C ALA A 32 10.19 -19.76 0.01
N ALA A 33 9.05 -20.29 -0.44
CA ALA A 33 7.95 -20.63 0.46
C ALA A 33 8.36 -21.74 1.43
N ARG A 34 7.95 -21.63 2.69
CA ARG A 34 8.23 -22.66 3.69
C ARG A 34 7.48 -23.97 3.34
N PRO A 35 8.18 -25.12 3.16
CA PRO A 35 7.52 -26.38 2.81
C PRO A 35 6.79 -27.02 4.00
N ASP A 36 7.31 -26.82 5.22
CA ASP A 36 6.74 -27.39 6.43
C ASP A 36 5.33 -26.84 6.68
N GLY A 37 4.34 -27.74 6.71
CA GLY A 37 2.94 -27.35 6.90
C GLY A 37 2.28 -26.68 5.70
N LEU A 38 2.96 -26.55 4.55
CA LEU A 38 2.40 -25.94 3.34
C LEU A 38 1.23 -26.76 2.81
N ARG A 39 0.06 -26.12 2.74
CA ARG A 39 -1.18 -26.75 2.24
C ARG A 39 -1.49 -26.39 0.79
N GLY A 40 -0.87 -25.34 0.26
CA GLY A 40 -1.12 -24.77 -1.06
C GLY A 40 -1.08 -23.25 -1.02
N ALA A 41 -1.20 -22.61 -2.17
CA ALA A 41 -1.23 -21.15 -2.30
C ALA A 41 -2.22 -20.71 -3.37
N MET A 42 -2.62 -19.44 -3.35
CA MET A 42 -3.26 -18.79 -4.49
C MET A 42 -2.17 -18.12 -5.33
N PHE A 43 -2.23 -18.28 -6.64
CA PHE A 43 -1.32 -17.63 -7.58
C PHE A 43 -2.12 -16.78 -8.55
N SER A 44 -1.61 -15.59 -8.84
CA SER A 44 -2.16 -14.66 -9.83
C SER A 44 -1.05 -14.26 -10.80
N ASN A 45 -1.31 -14.40 -12.11
CA ASN A 45 -0.35 -14.04 -13.15
C ASN A 45 -0.52 -12.60 -13.66
N THR A 46 -1.52 -11.87 -13.14
CA THR A 46 -1.83 -10.49 -13.53
C THR A 46 -1.20 -9.47 -12.60
N GLU A 47 -0.60 -9.90 -11.49
CA GLU A 47 0.05 -8.98 -10.54
C GLU A 47 1.34 -8.43 -11.12
N CYS A 48 1.61 -7.15 -10.84
CA CYS A 48 2.87 -6.52 -11.18
C CYS A 48 3.42 -5.75 -9.99
N GLN A 49 4.73 -5.52 -10.00
CA GLN A 49 5.42 -4.76 -8.97
C GLN A 49 6.12 -3.58 -9.60
N ILE A 50 6.07 -2.45 -8.91
CA ILE A 50 6.73 -1.22 -9.33
C ILE A 50 7.61 -0.69 -8.21
N SER A 51 8.85 -0.36 -8.54
CA SER A 51 9.71 0.39 -7.63
C SER A 51 9.23 1.84 -7.57
N SER A 52 8.54 2.21 -6.49
CA SER A 52 7.98 3.57 -6.33
C SER A 52 9.00 4.69 -6.61
N PRO A 53 10.24 4.66 -6.07
CA PRO A 53 11.23 5.69 -6.38
C PRO A 53 11.56 5.84 -7.88
N LEU A 54 11.60 4.72 -8.59
CA LEU A 54 11.86 4.71 -10.03
C LEU A 54 10.63 5.16 -10.81
N ALA A 55 9.46 4.60 -10.51
CA ALA A 55 8.21 4.87 -11.18
C ALA A 55 7.82 6.36 -11.12
N LEU A 56 7.91 6.98 -9.94
CA LEU A 56 7.61 8.41 -9.77
C LEU A 56 8.58 9.31 -10.55
N THR A 57 9.86 8.94 -10.58
CA THR A 57 10.88 9.69 -11.35
C THR A 57 10.61 9.62 -12.85
N ILE A 58 10.28 8.42 -13.36
CA ILE A 58 9.95 8.21 -14.78
C ILE A 58 8.66 8.96 -15.12
N LEU A 59 7.63 8.87 -14.28
CA LEU A 59 6.36 9.53 -14.49
C LEU A 59 6.54 11.06 -14.55
N ALA A 60 7.24 11.66 -13.58
CA ALA A 60 7.50 13.09 -13.57
C ALA A 60 8.22 13.56 -14.84
N ARG A 61 9.24 12.83 -15.29
CA ARG A 61 9.95 13.13 -16.56
C ARG A 61 9.02 13.01 -17.77
N HIS A 62 8.22 11.95 -17.83
CA HIS A 62 7.26 11.78 -18.92
C HIS A 62 6.27 12.94 -19.01
N LEU A 63 5.72 13.39 -17.87
CA LEU A 63 4.79 14.51 -17.81
C LEU A 63 5.43 15.81 -18.34
N VAL A 64 6.70 16.08 -17.99
CA VAL A 64 7.44 17.25 -18.48
C VAL A 64 7.77 17.11 -19.97
N ASP A 65 8.48 16.06 -20.34
CA ASP A 65 9.12 15.94 -21.66
C ASP A 65 8.10 15.66 -22.78
N ARG A 66 7.00 14.96 -22.45
CA ARG A 66 6.02 14.51 -23.46
C ARG A 66 4.73 15.30 -23.42
N LEU A 67 4.32 15.79 -22.26
CA LEU A 67 3.04 16.48 -22.08
C LEU A 67 3.18 17.97 -21.72
N GLY A 68 4.41 18.47 -21.54
CA GLY A 68 4.67 19.88 -21.24
C GLY A 68 4.16 20.33 -19.87
N VAL A 69 3.98 19.40 -18.92
CA VAL A 69 3.55 19.73 -17.56
C VAL A 69 4.66 20.48 -16.84
N ALA A 70 4.35 21.64 -16.29
CA ALA A 70 5.26 22.39 -15.44
C ALA A 70 5.30 21.77 -14.03
N ILE A 71 6.50 21.39 -13.56
CA ILE A 71 6.71 20.89 -12.20
C ILE A 71 7.60 21.86 -11.43
N HIS A 72 7.09 22.38 -10.32
CA HIS A 72 7.78 23.34 -9.46
C HIS A 72 8.26 22.68 -8.16
N TRP A 73 9.54 22.28 -8.12
CA TRP A 73 10.15 21.68 -6.93
C TRP A 73 10.49 22.73 -5.87
N ARG A 74 10.50 22.34 -4.59
CA ARG A 74 10.77 23.26 -3.45
C ARG A 74 9.80 24.44 -3.38
N HIS A 75 8.57 24.25 -3.89
CA HIS A 75 7.49 25.23 -3.85
C HIS A 75 6.36 24.70 -2.96
N ALA A 76 6.58 24.69 -1.64
CA ALA A 76 5.55 24.30 -0.70
C ALA A 76 4.32 25.21 -0.88
N VAL A 77 3.14 24.60 -1.01
CA VAL A 77 1.86 25.30 -0.98
C VAL A 77 1.54 25.57 0.48
N THR A 78 1.18 26.81 0.81
CA THR A 78 0.89 27.24 2.20
C THR A 78 -0.51 27.80 2.37
N ALA A 79 -1.23 28.05 1.28
CA ALA A 79 -2.62 28.46 1.30
C ALA A 79 -3.29 28.10 -0.03
N VAL A 80 -4.56 27.69 0.03
CA VAL A 80 -5.40 27.38 -1.13
C VAL A 80 -6.78 27.99 -0.92
N GLU A 81 -7.28 28.69 -1.92
CA GLU A 81 -8.63 29.26 -1.95
C GLU A 81 -9.20 29.18 -3.37
N THR A 82 -10.49 29.49 -3.55
CA THR A 82 -11.10 29.50 -4.89
C THR A 82 -10.30 30.38 -5.86
N GLY A 83 -9.80 29.74 -6.91
CA GLY A 83 -9.08 30.40 -7.99
C GLY A 83 -7.60 30.70 -7.74
N HIS A 84 -7.10 30.51 -6.52
CA HIS A 84 -5.75 30.94 -6.15
C HIS A 84 -5.07 30.03 -5.13
N LEU A 85 -3.74 29.97 -5.20
CA LEU A 85 -2.91 29.35 -4.15
C LEU A 85 -1.67 30.21 -3.86
N VAL A 86 -1.11 30.03 -2.66
CA VAL A 86 0.21 30.56 -2.32
C VAL A 86 1.22 29.42 -2.33
N ALA A 87 2.24 29.51 -3.16
CA ALA A 87 3.31 28.53 -3.25
C ALA A 87 4.67 29.21 -3.39
N GLY A 88 5.65 28.78 -2.59
CA GLY A 88 6.99 29.38 -2.58
C GLY A 88 7.00 30.88 -2.22
N GLY A 89 6.01 31.35 -1.46
CA GLY A 89 5.85 32.76 -1.09
C GLY A 89 5.21 33.65 -2.16
N ALA A 90 4.80 33.10 -3.31
CA ALA A 90 4.12 33.83 -4.37
C ALA A 90 2.67 33.37 -4.52
N ARG A 91 1.80 34.27 -5.00
CA ARG A 91 0.40 33.97 -5.34
C ARG A 91 0.30 33.48 -6.79
N TRP A 92 -0.41 32.39 -6.99
CA TRP A 92 -0.68 31.78 -8.29
C TRP A 92 -2.17 31.78 -8.54
N ALA A 93 -2.57 31.91 -9.81
CA ALA A 93 -3.97 31.80 -10.23
C ALA A 93 -4.18 30.49 -10.99
N ALA A 94 -5.29 29.81 -10.72
CA ALA A 94 -5.67 28.57 -11.38
C ALA A 94 -7.20 28.50 -11.52
N ARG A 95 -7.69 27.93 -12.63
CA ARG A 95 -9.15 27.78 -12.83
C ARG A 95 -9.74 26.67 -11.95
N ARG A 96 -8.95 25.64 -11.68
CA ARG A 96 -9.24 24.46 -10.85
C ARG A 96 -7.99 24.11 -10.07
N ILE A 97 -8.15 23.65 -8.84
CA ILE A 97 -7.05 23.22 -7.97
C ILE A 97 -7.40 21.83 -7.46
N VAL A 98 -6.50 20.87 -7.70
CA VAL A 98 -6.57 19.54 -7.10
C VAL A 98 -5.43 19.41 -6.10
N VAL A 99 -5.77 19.14 -4.84
CA VAL A 99 -4.80 19.01 -3.74
C VAL A 99 -4.68 17.53 -3.38
N CYS A 100 -3.47 16.98 -3.47
CA CYS A 100 -3.16 15.59 -3.10
C CYS A 100 -2.13 15.57 -1.96
N PRO A 101 -2.51 15.97 -0.73
CA PRO A 101 -1.56 16.29 0.34
C PRO A 101 -1.03 15.05 1.08
N GLY A 102 -1.53 13.85 0.77
CA GLY A 102 -1.23 12.66 1.56
C GLY A 102 -1.66 12.85 3.02
N ALA A 103 -0.73 12.59 3.94
CA ALA A 103 -0.93 12.75 5.38
C ALA A 103 -0.90 14.20 5.89
N GLU A 104 -0.49 15.15 5.06
CA GLU A 104 -0.32 16.55 5.46
C GLU A 104 -1.58 17.39 5.24
N LEU A 105 -2.77 16.77 5.13
CA LEU A 105 -4.02 17.47 4.83
C LEU A 105 -4.29 18.65 5.78
N ASP A 106 -4.12 18.43 7.07
CA ASP A 106 -4.40 19.44 8.11
C ASP A 106 -3.43 20.64 8.05
N THR A 107 -2.31 20.54 7.33
CA THR A 107 -1.41 21.69 7.12
C THR A 107 -2.02 22.76 6.21
N LEU A 108 -2.91 22.36 5.29
CA LEU A 108 -3.61 23.25 4.37
C LEU A 108 -5.06 23.50 4.78
N PHE A 109 -5.74 22.48 5.30
CA PHE A 109 -7.14 22.54 5.72
C PHE A 109 -7.28 22.00 7.15
N PRO A 110 -6.97 22.82 8.17
CA PRO A 110 -6.99 22.37 9.56
C PRO A 110 -8.33 21.76 9.98
N GLY A 111 -8.30 20.53 10.51
CA GLY A 111 -9.48 19.83 11.02
C GLY A 111 -10.19 18.97 9.97
N LEU A 112 -9.93 19.19 8.68
CA LEU A 112 -10.62 18.52 7.60
C LEU A 112 -10.37 17.00 7.59
N LEU A 113 -9.18 16.55 8.01
CA LEU A 113 -8.88 15.13 8.13
C LEU A 113 -9.83 14.47 9.15
N HIS A 114 -9.96 15.08 10.32
CA HIS A 114 -10.83 14.57 11.39
C HIS A 114 -12.31 14.62 11.00
N GLU A 115 -12.77 15.74 10.43
CA GLU A 115 -14.15 15.93 9.96
C GLU A 115 -14.56 14.90 8.90
N ALA A 116 -13.63 14.52 8.03
CA ALA A 116 -13.84 13.49 7.01
C ALA A 116 -13.78 12.05 7.55
N GLY A 117 -13.57 11.86 8.86
CA GLY A 117 -13.44 10.53 9.48
C GLY A 117 -12.19 9.75 9.03
N LEU A 118 -11.22 10.45 8.46
CA LEU A 118 -9.98 9.88 7.97
C LEU A 118 -9.03 9.61 9.13
N ARG A 119 -8.14 8.63 8.97
CA ARG A 119 -7.19 8.25 10.02
C ARG A 119 -5.77 8.19 9.47
N PRO A 120 -4.79 8.83 10.13
CA PRO A 120 -3.39 8.57 9.84
C PRO A 120 -3.07 7.11 10.17
N VAL A 121 -2.23 6.51 9.35
CA VAL A 121 -1.72 5.16 9.52
C VAL A 121 -0.22 5.23 9.34
N ARG A 122 0.49 4.81 10.37
CA ARG A 122 1.95 4.69 10.36
C ARG A 122 2.32 3.22 10.14
N LEU A 123 3.31 2.99 9.29
CA LEU A 123 3.81 1.66 8.99
C LEU A 123 5.33 1.57 9.12
N GLN A 124 5.83 0.39 9.46
CA GLN A 124 7.26 0.07 9.47
C GLN A 124 7.59 -0.89 8.33
N MET A 125 8.65 -0.55 7.61
CA MET A 125 9.15 -1.31 6.47
C MET A 125 10.64 -1.57 6.62
N LEU A 126 11.06 -2.70 6.07
CA LEU A 126 12.46 -3.11 6.02
C LEU A 126 12.86 -3.42 4.58
N ALA A 127 14.14 -3.22 4.29
CA ALA A 127 14.76 -3.77 3.09
C ALA A 127 15.97 -4.61 3.48
N ALA A 128 16.12 -5.76 2.83
CA ALA A 128 17.17 -6.72 3.11
C ALA A 128 17.87 -7.18 1.83
N ARG A 129 19.10 -7.67 2.00
CA ARG A 129 19.85 -8.36 0.95
C ARG A 129 20.32 -9.71 1.45
N THR A 130 20.36 -10.68 0.56
CA THR A 130 21.00 -11.97 0.77
C THR A 130 22.51 -11.86 0.54
N GLY A 131 23.29 -12.74 1.17
CA GLY A 131 24.75 -12.81 0.96
C GLY A 131 25.17 -13.37 -0.41
N THR A 132 24.26 -14.04 -1.10
CA THR A 132 24.45 -14.61 -2.44
C THR A 132 23.34 -14.15 -3.37
N PRO A 133 23.53 -14.19 -4.70
CA PRO A 133 22.44 -13.99 -5.65
C PRO A 133 21.26 -14.90 -5.30
N PHE A 134 20.09 -14.30 -5.22
CA PHE A 134 18.85 -14.96 -4.84
C PHE A 134 17.74 -14.38 -5.68
N ASP A 135 16.90 -15.25 -6.22
CA ASP A 135 15.69 -14.89 -6.95
C ASP A 135 14.50 -15.34 -6.12
N LEU A 136 13.65 -14.38 -5.75
CA LEU A 136 12.44 -14.66 -5.00
C LEU A 136 11.39 -15.36 -5.88
N GLY A 137 11.41 -15.13 -7.19
CA GLY A 137 10.30 -15.42 -8.09
C GLY A 137 9.15 -14.42 -7.87
N PRO A 138 7.92 -14.88 -7.61
CA PRO A 138 6.78 -13.98 -7.42
C PRO A 138 6.85 -13.26 -6.07
N ALA A 139 6.12 -12.15 -5.98
CA ALA A 139 5.79 -11.55 -4.69
C ALA A 139 5.05 -12.54 -3.79
N LEU A 140 5.36 -12.56 -2.50
CA LEU A 140 4.71 -13.43 -1.53
C LEU A 140 3.89 -12.60 -0.55
N CYS A 141 2.62 -12.98 -0.38
CA CYS A 141 1.71 -12.40 0.61
C CYS A 141 1.43 -13.43 1.72
N ALA A 142 1.40 -12.96 2.96
CA ALA A 142 1.21 -13.81 4.12
C ALA A 142 -0.28 -14.05 4.46
N GLY A 143 -0.52 -14.96 5.42
CA GLY A 143 -1.88 -15.30 5.83
C GLY A 143 -2.65 -14.15 6.48
N LEU A 144 -1.99 -13.30 7.27
CA LEU A 144 -2.60 -12.13 7.91
C LEU A 144 -3.16 -11.12 6.89
N THR A 145 -2.62 -11.10 5.67
CA THR A 145 -3.11 -10.24 4.57
C THR A 145 -4.57 -10.54 4.21
N LEU A 146 -5.03 -11.77 4.43
CA LEU A 146 -6.42 -12.17 4.19
C LEU A 146 -7.40 -11.48 5.15
N LEU A 147 -6.94 -11.02 6.32
CA LEU A 147 -7.75 -10.25 7.27
C LEU A 147 -7.64 -8.74 7.04
N HIS A 148 -6.68 -8.29 6.23
CA HIS A 148 -6.36 -6.88 6.01
C HIS A 148 -7.13 -6.29 4.82
N TYR A 149 -7.19 -7.00 3.69
CA TYR A 149 -7.81 -6.45 2.48
C TYR A 149 -9.33 -6.75 2.39
N PRO A 150 -10.16 -5.73 2.07
CA PRO A 150 -11.61 -5.90 1.93
C PRO A 150 -12.05 -6.93 0.89
N ALA A 151 -11.18 -7.25 -0.08
CA ALA A 151 -11.46 -8.23 -1.13
C ALA A 151 -11.88 -9.61 -0.58
N PHE A 152 -11.44 -9.98 0.63
CA PHE A 152 -11.77 -11.26 1.26
C PHE A 152 -12.99 -11.20 2.19
N GLU A 153 -13.54 -10.02 2.49
CA GLU A 153 -14.65 -9.85 3.45
C GLU A 153 -15.91 -10.63 3.05
N GLY A 154 -16.11 -10.86 1.75
CA GLY A 154 -17.21 -11.65 1.22
C GLY A 154 -17.07 -13.17 1.42
N CYS A 155 -15.89 -13.68 1.79
CA CYS A 155 -15.65 -15.11 1.97
C CYS A 155 -16.29 -15.61 3.27
N ARG A 156 -17.22 -16.57 3.16
CA ARG A 156 -17.92 -17.17 4.31
C ARG A 156 -16.99 -17.95 5.24
N THR A 157 -15.84 -18.38 4.73
CA THR A 157 -14.81 -19.09 5.50
C THR A 157 -13.86 -18.14 6.26
N LEU A 158 -13.91 -16.83 6.01
CA LEU A 158 -13.04 -15.84 6.66
C LEU A 158 -13.19 -15.79 8.20
N PRO A 159 -14.40 -15.85 8.78
CA PRO A 159 -14.56 -15.79 10.24
C PRO A 159 -13.82 -16.91 10.99
N ALA A 160 -13.79 -18.12 10.44
CA ALA A 160 -13.06 -19.24 11.04
C ALA A 160 -11.54 -19.03 10.98
N LEU A 161 -11.03 -18.46 9.89
CA LEU A 161 -9.61 -18.08 9.78
C LEU A 161 -9.26 -16.97 10.78
N ARG A 162 -10.12 -15.95 10.89
CA ARG A 162 -9.97 -14.85 11.83
C ARG A 162 -9.82 -15.35 13.27
N ALA A 163 -10.77 -16.15 13.74
CA ALA A 163 -10.74 -16.69 15.11
C ALA A 163 -9.47 -17.47 15.42
N ARG A 164 -8.93 -18.21 14.42
CA ARG A 164 -7.67 -18.94 14.57
C ARG A 164 -6.47 -17.98 14.66
N LEU A 165 -6.37 -17.02 13.74
CA LEU A 165 -5.24 -16.08 13.70
C LEU A 165 -5.25 -15.12 14.90
N GLU A 166 -6.41 -14.74 15.42
CA GLU A 166 -6.54 -13.99 16.69
C GLU A 166 -5.98 -14.76 17.88
N HIS A 167 -6.00 -16.10 17.84
CA HIS A 167 -5.40 -16.94 18.87
C HIS A 167 -3.91 -17.19 18.64
N GLU A 168 -3.50 -17.44 17.40
CA GLU A 168 -2.13 -17.84 17.03
C GLU A 168 -1.17 -16.65 16.88
N CYS A 169 -1.68 -15.46 16.54
CA CYS A 169 -0.89 -14.32 16.08
C CYS A 169 -1.32 -12.98 16.72
N ASP A 170 -1.83 -12.99 17.95
CA ASP A 170 -2.39 -11.80 18.64
C ASP A 170 -1.45 -10.58 18.59
N ASP A 171 -0.18 -10.76 18.96
CA ASP A 171 0.81 -9.67 18.94
C ASP A 171 1.04 -9.09 17.53
N ALA A 172 1.05 -9.94 16.50
CA ALA A 172 1.25 -9.50 15.12
C ALA A 172 0.01 -8.76 14.60
N LEU A 173 -1.19 -9.21 14.98
CA LEU A 173 -2.45 -8.55 14.68
C LEU A 173 -2.56 -7.19 15.38
N ALA A 174 -2.14 -7.11 16.64
CA ALA A 174 -2.13 -5.87 17.41
C ALA A 174 -1.23 -4.80 16.79
N ASP A 175 -0.10 -5.20 16.21
CA ASP A 175 0.79 -4.31 15.44
C ASP A 175 0.32 -4.06 14.00
N GLY A 176 -0.81 -4.65 13.58
CA GLY A 176 -1.31 -4.56 12.21
C GLY A 176 -0.38 -5.18 11.17
N ILE A 177 0.38 -6.20 11.55
CA ILE A 177 1.34 -6.87 10.68
C ILE A 177 0.60 -7.71 9.64
N HIS A 178 0.90 -7.47 8.37
CA HIS A 178 0.64 -8.42 7.29
C HIS A 178 1.78 -8.31 6.29
N ILE A 179 2.31 -9.45 5.84
CA ILE A 179 3.58 -9.44 5.11
C ILE A 179 3.37 -9.50 3.61
N LEU A 180 3.93 -8.50 2.92
CA LEU A 180 4.18 -8.50 1.49
C LEU A 180 5.70 -8.50 1.29
N LEU A 181 6.23 -9.64 0.85
CA LEU A 181 7.61 -9.80 0.46
C LEU A 181 7.72 -9.63 -1.06
N SER A 182 8.63 -8.76 -1.48
CA SER A 182 8.90 -8.51 -2.89
C SER A 182 10.38 -8.34 -3.15
N GLN A 183 10.79 -8.50 -4.41
CA GLN A 183 12.16 -8.27 -4.82
C GLN A 183 12.22 -7.18 -5.88
N HIS A 184 12.99 -6.14 -5.62
CA HIS A 184 13.17 -5.03 -6.54
C HIS A 184 14.41 -5.24 -7.44
N GLU A 185 14.56 -4.37 -8.43
CA GLU A 185 15.75 -4.29 -9.28
C GLU A 185 17.04 -4.30 -8.44
N GLY A 186 17.99 -5.15 -8.84
CA GLY A 186 19.25 -5.33 -8.10
C GLY A 186 19.16 -6.30 -6.91
N GLY A 187 18.06 -7.04 -6.77
CA GLY A 187 17.95 -8.20 -5.87
C GLY A 187 17.66 -7.87 -4.40
N GLU A 188 17.34 -6.60 -4.09
CA GLU A 188 16.96 -6.20 -2.74
C GLU A 188 15.53 -6.64 -2.43
N LEU A 189 15.35 -7.27 -1.27
CA LEU A 189 14.05 -7.69 -0.78
C LEU A 189 13.41 -6.55 0.00
N ILE A 190 12.18 -6.18 -0.37
CA ILE A 190 11.34 -5.25 0.37
C ILE A 190 10.38 -6.09 1.23
N ILE A 191 10.39 -5.80 2.52
CA ILE A 191 9.65 -6.51 3.55
C ILE A 191 8.76 -5.48 4.23
N GLY A 192 7.47 -5.57 3.98
CA GLY A 192 6.45 -4.82 4.69
C GLY A 192 5.36 -5.76 5.20
N ASP A 193 4.50 -5.37 6.12
CA ASP A 193 4.58 -4.18 6.97
C ASP A 193 3.66 -4.26 8.20
N SER A 194 3.87 -3.34 9.15
CA SER A 194 3.00 -3.10 10.30
C SER A 194 2.00 -1.97 10.02
N HIS A 195 0.93 -1.87 10.79
CA HIS A 195 -0.06 -0.80 10.67
C HIS A 195 -0.50 -0.30 12.04
N ASP A 196 -0.06 0.89 12.38
CA ASP A 196 -0.44 1.61 13.59
C ASP A 196 -1.43 2.72 13.21
N TYR A 197 -2.69 2.53 13.61
CA TYR A 197 -3.79 3.43 13.30
C TYR A 197 -4.00 4.42 14.44
N GLY A 198 -3.73 5.69 14.20
CA GLY A 198 -3.93 6.69 15.24
C GLY A 198 -3.39 8.07 14.86
N PRO A 199 -3.72 9.09 15.67
CA PRO A 199 -3.21 10.43 15.47
C PRO A 199 -1.76 10.60 15.93
N ASP A 200 -1.22 9.68 16.74
CA ASP A 200 0.14 9.76 17.29
C ASP A 200 1.15 9.16 16.31
N VAL A 201 1.76 10.03 15.50
CA VAL A 201 2.79 9.66 14.53
C VAL A 201 4.17 9.94 15.13
N THR A 202 4.70 8.96 15.86
CA THR A 202 6.07 9.03 16.39
C THR A 202 7.13 9.01 15.26
N PRO A 203 8.22 9.79 15.35
CA PRO A 203 9.29 9.76 14.37
C PRO A 203 10.18 8.50 14.45
N PHE A 204 9.98 7.62 15.44
CA PHE A 204 10.81 6.45 15.68
C PHE A 204 10.09 5.14 15.36
N ASN A 205 10.82 4.21 14.74
CA ASN A 205 10.39 2.83 14.61
C ASN A 205 10.52 2.11 15.96
N SER A 206 9.63 1.15 16.19
CA SER A 206 9.67 0.20 17.30
C SER A 206 10.46 -1.04 16.88
N GLU A 207 11.59 -1.29 17.53
CA GLU A 207 12.39 -2.50 17.29
C GLU A 207 11.61 -3.80 17.55
N PRO A 208 10.77 -3.92 18.61
CA PRO A 208 9.90 -5.08 18.77
C PRO A 208 8.99 -5.38 17.56
N VAL A 209 8.45 -4.34 16.91
CA VAL A 209 7.61 -4.48 15.71
C VAL A 209 8.44 -4.98 14.53
N ASP A 210 9.64 -4.42 14.32
CA ASP A 210 10.57 -4.88 13.28
C ASP A 210 10.94 -6.37 13.48
N GLN A 211 11.18 -6.79 14.74
CA GLN A 211 11.48 -8.19 15.06
C GLN A 211 10.28 -9.10 14.80
N ARG A 212 9.05 -8.67 15.10
CA ARG A 212 7.83 -9.44 14.78
C ARG A 212 7.59 -9.56 13.28
N ILE A 213 7.85 -8.50 12.50
CA ILE A 213 7.82 -8.55 11.03
C ILE A 213 8.79 -9.63 10.52
N LEU A 214 10.03 -9.62 11.00
CA LEU A 214 11.05 -10.59 10.58
C LEU A 214 10.74 -12.01 11.05
N HIS A 215 10.17 -12.17 12.24
CA HIS A 215 9.72 -13.45 12.75
C HIS A 215 8.62 -14.04 11.87
N TYR A 216 7.56 -13.27 11.60
CA TYR A 216 6.44 -13.72 10.79
C TYR A 216 6.86 -14.01 9.34
N LEU A 217 7.77 -13.20 8.77
CA LEU A 217 8.42 -13.50 7.49
C LEU A 217 9.12 -14.86 7.50
N ALA A 218 9.87 -15.18 8.57
CA ALA A 218 10.54 -16.46 8.71
C ALA A 218 9.54 -17.62 8.84
N GLU A 219 8.36 -17.43 9.42
CA GLU A 219 7.34 -18.48 9.48
C GLU A 219 6.80 -18.86 8.09
N MET A 220 6.71 -17.91 7.16
CA MET A 220 6.20 -18.20 5.81
C MET A 220 7.28 -18.54 4.77
N THR A 221 8.56 -18.28 5.04
CA THR A 221 9.65 -18.44 4.07
C THR A 221 10.87 -19.20 4.59
N VAL A 222 11.64 -19.75 3.65
CA VAL A 222 13.01 -20.23 3.84
C VAL A 222 13.92 -19.39 2.94
N LEU A 223 14.49 -18.33 3.50
CA LEU A 223 15.37 -17.40 2.80
C LEU A 223 16.85 -17.64 3.17
N PRO A 224 17.79 -17.30 2.27
CA PRO A 224 19.20 -17.17 2.67
C PRO A 224 19.37 -16.14 3.78
N PRO A 225 20.50 -16.17 4.52
CA PRO A 225 20.75 -15.19 5.57
C PRO A 225 20.57 -13.76 5.08
N LEU A 226 19.66 -13.04 5.75
CA LEU A 226 19.30 -11.67 5.43
C LEU A 226 20.20 -10.69 6.18
N ARG A 227 20.70 -9.69 5.46
CA ARG A 227 21.27 -8.49 6.03
C ARG A 227 20.29 -7.34 5.83
N ILE A 228 19.74 -6.80 6.91
CA ILE A 228 18.93 -5.59 6.84
C ILE A 228 19.80 -4.43 6.36
N THR A 229 19.35 -3.74 5.33
CA THR A 229 20.06 -2.64 4.68
C THR A 229 19.39 -1.30 4.94
N ARG A 230 18.06 -1.28 5.08
CA ARG A 230 17.28 -0.09 5.36
C ARG A 230 16.10 -0.42 6.26
N ARG A 231 15.71 0.58 7.04
CA ARG A 231 14.46 0.65 7.81
C ARG A 231 13.88 2.02 7.54
N TRP A 232 12.58 2.08 7.32
CA TRP A 232 11.87 3.35 7.21
C TRP A 232 10.47 3.22 7.77
N GLN A 233 9.82 4.36 7.89
CA GLN A 233 8.41 4.45 8.14
C GLN A 233 7.70 5.14 6.98
N GLY A 234 6.46 4.75 6.76
CA GLY A 234 5.51 5.46 5.93
C GLY A 234 4.38 6.02 6.79
N VAL A 235 3.81 7.13 6.35
CA VAL A 235 2.59 7.69 6.94
C VAL A 235 1.65 8.00 5.79
N TYR A 236 0.46 7.41 5.83
CA TYR A 236 -0.61 7.74 4.90
C TYR A 236 -1.92 7.93 5.65
N VAL A 237 -2.97 8.24 4.90
CA VAL A 237 -4.32 8.42 5.44
C VAL A 237 -5.20 7.33 4.86
N SER A 238 -5.93 6.63 5.73
CA SER A 238 -6.93 5.64 5.35
C SER A 238 -8.34 6.20 5.50
N SER A 239 -9.24 5.68 4.66
CA SER A 239 -10.67 5.94 4.71
C SER A 239 -11.42 4.64 5.02
N HIS A 240 -12.51 4.75 5.78
CA HIS A 240 -13.44 3.64 6.03
C HIS A 240 -14.51 3.53 4.93
N HIS A 241 -14.60 4.51 4.03
CA HIS A 241 -15.71 4.65 3.08
C HIS A 241 -15.34 4.28 1.64
N GLY A 242 -14.12 3.82 1.39
CA GLY A 242 -13.71 3.37 0.06
C GLY A 242 -12.21 3.50 -0.21
N PRO A 243 -11.78 3.25 -1.46
CA PRO A 243 -10.37 3.19 -1.86
C PRO A 243 -9.70 4.57 -1.97
N ALA A 244 -10.47 5.66 -1.88
CA ALA A 244 -10.00 7.03 -1.83
C ALA A 244 -11.11 7.92 -1.26
N THR A 245 -10.77 9.15 -0.89
CA THR A 245 -11.71 10.16 -0.39
C THR A 245 -11.52 11.46 -1.14
N ARG A 246 -12.62 11.94 -1.73
CA ARG A 246 -12.74 13.25 -2.36
C ARG A 246 -13.39 14.21 -1.35
N LEU A 247 -12.81 15.38 -1.18
CA LEU A 247 -13.38 16.48 -0.38
C LEU A 247 -13.35 17.75 -1.22
N ASP A 248 -14.34 18.63 -1.06
CA ASP A 248 -14.42 19.88 -1.80
C ASP A 248 -14.51 21.06 -0.79
N PRO A 249 -13.39 21.47 -0.18
CA PRO A 249 -13.38 22.45 0.92
C PRO A 249 -13.84 23.85 0.50
N CYS A 250 -13.75 24.19 -0.79
CA CYS A 250 -14.34 25.42 -1.36
C CYS A 250 -14.55 25.28 -2.87
N ASP A 251 -15.21 26.27 -3.50
CA ASP A 251 -15.48 26.23 -4.94
C ASP A 251 -14.18 26.05 -5.74
N ARG A 252 -14.21 25.13 -6.71
CA ARG A 252 -13.11 24.80 -7.62
C ARG A 252 -11.84 24.26 -6.97
N VAL A 253 -11.90 23.88 -5.70
CA VAL A 253 -10.81 23.23 -4.98
C VAL A 253 -11.29 21.85 -4.56
N THR A 254 -10.60 20.83 -5.07
CA THR A 254 -10.88 19.44 -4.74
C THR A 254 -9.66 18.84 -4.08
N VAL A 255 -9.86 18.12 -2.98
CA VAL A 255 -8.86 17.32 -2.30
C VAL A 255 -9.08 15.87 -2.66
N LEU A 256 -8.01 15.17 -3.05
CA LEU A 256 -8.00 13.72 -3.19
C LEU A 256 -6.98 13.13 -2.21
N THR A 257 -7.46 12.32 -1.27
CA THR A 257 -6.63 11.66 -0.25
C THR A 257 -7.24 10.31 0.16
N GLY A 258 -6.81 9.71 1.27
CA GLY A 258 -7.47 8.55 1.86
C GLY A 258 -7.25 7.24 1.11
N LEU A 259 -6.20 7.14 0.28
CA LEU A 259 -5.93 5.94 -0.53
C LEU A 259 -5.39 4.74 0.27
N GLY A 260 -5.09 4.93 1.56
CA GLY A 260 -4.51 3.88 2.39
C GLY A 260 -3.18 3.34 1.84
N GLY A 261 -2.87 2.09 2.18
CA GLY A 261 -1.67 1.38 1.72
C GLY A 261 -1.70 0.98 0.25
N ALA A 262 -2.83 1.19 -0.45
CA ALA A 262 -3.02 0.77 -1.84
C ALA A 262 -2.91 1.93 -2.85
N GLY A 263 -2.42 3.10 -2.43
CA GLY A 263 -2.40 4.31 -3.27
C GLY A 263 -1.63 4.17 -4.58
N MET A 264 -0.50 3.45 -4.60
CA MET A 264 0.24 3.20 -5.84
C MET A 264 -0.60 2.39 -6.84
N THR A 265 -1.32 1.38 -6.36
CA THR A 265 -2.18 0.50 -7.17
C THR A 265 -3.40 1.24 -7.70
N PHE A 266 -4.09 2.02 -6.85
CA PHE A 266 -5.35 2.66 -7.20
C PHE A 266 -5.19 4.03 -7.88
N SER A 267 -4.02 4.66 -7.81
CA SER A 267 -3.78 6.02 -8.29
C SER A 267 -4.31 6.30 -9.69
N PHE A 268 -3.99 5.44 -10.67
CA PHE A 268 -4.43 5.64 -12.07
C PHE A 268 -5.95 5.56 -12.22
N GLY A 269 -6.60 4.56 -11.63
CA GLY A 269 -8.05 4.39 -11.72
C GLY A 269 -8.81 5.51 -11.00
N VAL A 270 -8.38 5.85 -9.79
CA VAL A 270 -8.99 6.93 -8.99
C VAL A 270 -8.81 8.28 -9.67
N THR A 271 -7.62 8.57 -10.21
CA THR A 271 -7.35 9.83 -10.93
C THR A 271 -8.18 9.94 -12.20
N ALA A 272 -8.29 8.87 -12.98
CA ALA A 272 -9.11 8.87 -14.20
C ALA A 272 -10.59 9.19 -13.89
N ARG A 273 -11.14 8.60 -12.82
CA ARG A 273 -12.49 8.88 -12.36
C ARG A 273 -12.66 10.31 -11.87
N LEU A 274 -11.73 10.80 -11.04
CA LEU A 274 -11.75 12.18 -10.55
C LEU A 274 -11.74 13.18 -11.70
N LEU A 275 -10.91 12.95 -12.72
CA LEU A 275 -10.81 13.86 -13.86
C LEU A 275 -12.11 13.95 -14.66
N GLN A 276 -12.88 12.86 -14.78
CA GLN A 276 -14.21 12.90 -15.41
C GLN A 276 -15.16 13.84 -14.63
N GLU A 277 -15.13 13.76 -13.30
CA GLU A 277 -16.00 14.57 -12.44
C GLU A 277 -15.58 16.04 -12.35
N VAL A 278 -14.29 16.34 -12.50
CA VAL A 278 -13.74 17.70 -12.38
C VAL A 278 -13.64 18.41 -13.74
N ALA A 279 -13.58 17.68 -14.85
CA ALA A 279 -13.52 18.25 -16.20
C ALA A 279 -14.89 18.72 -16.73
N ASP A 280 -15.99 18.18 -16.21
CA ASP A 280 -17.36 18.46 -16.68
C ASP A 280 -18.01 19.71 -16.04
N VAL A 281 -17.24 20.53 -15.30
CA VAL A 281 -17.68 21.78 -14.65
C VAL A 281 -16.73 22.92 -14.97
#